data_AF-A0A2K8MAA1-F1
#
_entry.id   AF-A0A2K8MAA1-F1
#
_cell.length_a   1.000
_cell.length_b   1.000
_cell.length_c   1.000
_cell.angle_alpha   90.00
_cell.angle_beta   90.00
_cell.angle_gamma   90.00
#
_symmetry.space_group_name_H-M   'P 1'
#
loop_
_entity.id
_entity.type
_entity.pdbx_description
1 polymer ?
#
loop_
_entity_poly.entity_id
_entity_poly.type
_entity_poly.pdbx_seq_one_letter_code
_entity_poly.pdbx_strand_id
1 'polypeptide(L)'
;MKTKDEIAGLVRRLGIGPEDFACFTRDDAVNALGRPDAENAPVLLTTQQMIISRTNDRSFTAARDFHFLGQPRALRIWDESFTLAEPVSVTLYALQRLPGLLNRRFADMAHRISMMIDGVRTADSKGVIRVPASLGGGLAKIMTLTKEGSVSVPAAEMGVIEKLHAAAGRDLLIRPTGGSFDRALVGSTRPIPEDFAPAIITDASGRVRETYTVLHANRGNVVHLPSSVTDYRNLHIHLWQTACGKEVLEDATASRAIYRKIAKQMEGSREHWLIISHKANAGLDVRTALDDATGGTVPFEYLHWGRHYGTNTYNRIKNVVVIGTYFYPNEAYEALGMAAAGLPAEDAPSSDMKTLRAGEFKHNMLQAILRGNARNSLNGVAGECNVYIVASTRIDARTLLRDTFPSATISDWGKADDKPLPAHAKAVIAALEALFLEGVKEVRKKNVSEAARMTAQELHRQLKRPALVAYLSSKGLVSSGQRIERHDYP
;
A
#
# COMPACT_ATOMS: atom_id res chain seq x y z
N MET A 1 -12.11 9.87 -0.11
CA MET A 1 -12.01 10.36 -1.49
C MET A 1 -13.19 9.75 -2.21
N LYS A 2 -14.13 10.58 -2.64
CA LYS A 2 -15.40 10.06 -3.13
C LYS A 2 -15.16 9.71 -4.60
N THR A 3 -15.60 8.54 -5.05
CA THR A 3 -15.63 8.12 -6.48
C THR A 3 -16.18 9.23 -7.41
N LYS A 4 -16.96 10.15 -6.84
CA LYS A 4 -17.40 11.42 -7.42
C LYS A 4 -16.29 12.24 -8.08
N ASP A 5 -15.14 12.42 -7.40
CA ASP A 5 -14.06 13.28 -7.88
C ASP A 5 -13.33 12.64 -9.08
N GLU A 6 -13.30 11.30 -9.13
CA GLU A 6 -12.67 10.53 -10.21
C GLU A 6 -13.49 10.58 -11.48
N ILE A 7 -14.81 10.36 -11.41
CA ILE A 7 -15.71 10.45 -12.58
C ILE A 7 -15.77 11.88 -13.11
N ALA A 8 -15.94 12.88 -12.24
CA ALA A 8 -15.92 14.29 -12.68
C ALA A 8 -14.56 14.68 -13.29
N GLY A 9 -13.46 14.17 -12.73
CA GLY A 9 -12.13 14.34 -13.29
C GLY A 9 -11.95 13.65 -14.65
N LEU A 10 -12.53 12.46 -14.82
CA LEU A 10 -12.50 11.72 -16.08
C LEU A 10 -13.28 12.45 -17.18
N VAL A 11 -14.51 12.89 -16.90
CA VAL A 11 -15.33 13.68 -17.86
C VAL A 11 -14.54 14.87 -18.39
N ARG A 12 -13.90 15.64 -17.49
CA ARG A 12 -13.08 16.80 -17.88
C ARG A 12 -11.90 16.43 -18.79
N ARG A 13 -11.28 15.25 -18.59
CA ARG A 13 -10.15 14.78 -19.40
C ARG A 13 -10.58 14.20 -20.75
N LEU A 14 -11.77 13.61 -20.82
CA LEU A 14 -12.31 13.05 -22.07
C LEU A 14 -12.72 14.16 -23.04
N GLY A 15 -13.07 15.35 -22.55
CA GLY A 15 -13.44 16.48 -23.40
C GLY A 15 -14.72 16.26 -24.20
N ILE A 16 -15.60 15.38 -23.72
CA ILE A 16 -16.90 15.05 -24.33
C ILE A 16 -17.99 16.00 -23.82
N GLY A 17 -18.97 16.32 -24.66
CA GLY A 17 -20.11 17.16 -24.30
C GLY A 17 -21.11 16.42 -23.39
N PRO A 18 -21.87 17.13 -22.52
CA PRO A 18 -22.87 16.52 -21.64
C PRO A 18 -23.96 15.72 -22.37
N GLU A 19 -24.19 15.98 -23.66
CA GLU A 19 -25.09 15.28 -24.56
C GLU A 19 -24.57 13.89 -25.00
N ASP A 20 -23.25 13.67 -24.95
CA ASP A 20 -22.58 12.48 -25.46
C ASP A 20 -22.38 11.38 -24.40
N PHE A 21 -22.60 11.70 -23.12
CA PHE A 21 -22.44 10.74 -22.04
C PHE A 21 -23.52 10.80 -20.99
N ALA A 22 -23.75 9.66 -20.34
CA ALA A 22 -24.47 9.55 -19.09
C ALA A 22 -23.56 8.98 -18.00
N CYS A 23 -23.91 9.26 -16.75
CA CYS A 23 -23.29 8.67 -15.58
C CYS A 23 -24.28 7.73 -14.90
N PHE A 24 -23.84 6.52 -14.56
CA PHE A 24 -24.63 5.56 -13.81
C PHE A 24 -23.89 5.11 -12.55
N THR A 25 -24.25 5.73 -11.44
CA THR A 25 -23.65 5.54 -10.13
C THR A 25 -24.73 5.56 -9.03
N ARG A 26 -24.34 5.30 -7.78
CA ARG A 26 -25.23 5.46 -6.62
C ARG A 26 -25.44 6.92 -6.19
N ASP A 27 -24.83 7.88 -6.89
CA ASP A 27 -24.86 9.30 -6.51
C ASP A 27 -25.53 10.15 -7.57
N ASP A 28 -26.69 10.70 -7.23
CA ASP A 28 -27.52 11.49 -8.13
C ASP A 28 -26.79 12.74 -8.64
N ALA A 29 -25.90 13.33 -7.82
CA ALA A 29 -25.11 14.48 -8.24
C ALA A 29 -24.11 14.15 -9.36
N VAL A 30 -23.54 12.94 -9.36
CA VAL A 30 -22.66 12.47 -10.44
C VAL A 30 -23.48 12.05 -11.66
N ASN A 31 -24.64 11.43 -11.44
CA ASN A 31 -25.56 11.05 -12.51
C ASN A 31 -26.06 12.28 -13.30
N ALA A 32 -26.18 13.42 -12.64
CA ALA A 32 -26.57 14.70 -13.25
C ALA A 32 -25.46 15.42 -14.05
N LEU A 33 -24.23 14.88 -14.13
CA LEU A 33 -23.14 15.51 -14.89
C LEU A 33 -23.32 15.40 -16.41
N GLY A 34 -24.01 14.36 -16.87
CA GLY A 34 -24.31 14.12 -18.28
C GLY A 34 -25.80 14.10 -18.51
N ARG A 35 -26.24 13.48 -19.60
CA ARG A 35 -27.65 13.33 -19.90
C ARG A 35 -28.36 12.39 -18.91
N PRO A 36 -29.64 12.67 -18.57
CA PRO A 36 -30.41 11.84 -17.67
C PRO A 36 -30.78 10.48 -18.28
N ASP A 37 -30.80 10.39 -19.60
CA ASP A 37 -31.17 9.20 -20.35
C ASP A 37 -29.93 8.41 -20.78
N ALA A 38 -29.55 7.44 -19.95
CA ALA A 38 -28.39 6.57 -20.16
C ALA A 38 -28.55 5.64 -21.37
N GLU A 39 -29.77 5.27 -21.76
CA GLU A 39 -30.01 4.34 -22.87
C GLU A 39 -29.71 5.00 -24.22
N ASN A 40 -29.90 6.31 -24.32
CA ASN A 40 -29.60 7.06 -25.54
C ASN A 40 -28.24 7.76 -25.52
N ALA A 41 -27.43 7.55 -24.47
CA ALA A 41 -26.08 8.11 -24.36
C ALA A 41 -25.04 7.26 -25.10
N PRO A 42 -24.26 7.79 -26.04
CA PRO A 42 -23.17 7.03 -26.68
C PRO A 42 -22.13 6.50 -25.68
N VAL A 43 -21.81 7.27 -24.63
CA VAL A 43 -20.86 6.89 -23.57
C VAL A 43 -21.59 6.73 -22.24
N LEU A 44 -21.28 5.65 -21.50
CA LEU A 44 -21.76 5.45 -20.14
C LEU A 44 -20.58 5.35 -19.18
N LEU A 45 -20.51 6.28 -18.24
CA LEU A 45 -19.54 6.26 -17.15
C LEU A 45 -20.17 5.60 -15.93
N THR A 46 -19.55 4.54 -15.43
CA THR A 46 -20.07 3.79 -14.27
C THR A 46 -18.93 3.28 -13.41
N THR A 47 -19.26 2.67 -12.27
CA THR A 47 -18.28 2.13 -11.32
C THR A 47 -18.29 0.60 -11.34
N GLN A 48 -17.17 -0.01 -10.94
CA GLN A 48 -17.10 -1.47 -10.73
C GLN A 48 -18.24 -1.98 -9.86
N GLN A 49 -18.57 -1.26 -8.78
CA GLN A 49 -19.64 -1.64 -7.87
C GLN A 49 -21.02 -1.70 -8.55
N MET A 50 -21.29 -0.79 -9.51
CA MET A 50 -22.54 -0.82 -10.26
C MET A 50 -22.60 -2.05 -11.18
N ILE A 51 -21.50 -2.34 -11.89
CA ILE A 51 -21.37 -3.55 -12.73
C ILE A 51 -21.64 -4.80 -11.90
N ILE A 52 -20.91 -4.99 -10.81
CA ILE A 52 -21.08 -6.14 -9.90
C ILE A 52 -22.52 -6.20 -9.39
N SER A 53 -23.09 -5.09 -8.93
CA SER A 53 -24.44 -5.10 -8.36
C SER A 53 -25.55 -5.44 -9.35
N ARG A 54 -25.42 -5.03 -10.62
CA ARG A 54 -26.43 -5.24 -11.67
C ARG A 54 -26.27 -6.55 -12.41
N THR A 55 -25.07 -7.13 -12.37
CA THR A 55 -24.77 -8.46 -12.91
C THR A 55 -24.78 -9.55 -11.85
N ASN A 56 -25.07 -9.22 -10.60
CA ASN A 56 -25.26 -10.19 -9.52
C ASN A 56 -26.46 -11.09 -9.89
N ASP A 57 -26.15 -12.29 -10.37
CA ASP A 57 -27.07 -13.39 -10.75
C ASP A 57 -27.62 -13.33 -12.17
N ARG A 58 -27.02 -12.51 -13.04
CA ARG A 58 -27.40 -12.45 -14.47
C ARG A 58 -26.21 -12.13 -15.37
N SER A 59 -26.31 -12.53 -16.62
CA SER A 59 -25.37 -12.14 -17.69
C SER A 59 -25.31 -10.62 -17.87
N PHE A 60 -24.18 -10.09 -18.32
CA PHE A 60 -24.04 -8.66 -18.65
C PHE A 60 -25.05 -8.22 -19.71
N THR A 61 -25.29 -9.05 -20.71
CA THR A 61 -26.27 -8.81 -21.80
C THR A 61 -27.68 -8.58 -21.28
N ALA A 62 -28.05 -9.23 -20.17
CA ALA A 62 -29.37 -9.08 -19.55
C ALA A 62 -29.49 -7.84 -18.65
N ALA A 63 -28.39 -7.15 -18.34
CA ALA A 63 -28.39 -5.94 -17.52
C ALA A 63 -28.68 -4.71 -18.38
N ARG A 64 -29.98 -4.39 -18.55
CA ARG A 64 -30.48 -3.27 -19.37
C ARG A 64 -29.91 -1.90 -18.97
N ASP A 65 -29.50 -1.73 -17.71
CA ASP A 65 -28.83 -0.51 -17.23
C ASP A 65 -27.56 -0.17 -18.05
N PHE A 66 -26.95 -1.15 -18.73
CA PHE A 66 -25.73 -0.97 -19.53
C PHE A 66 -25.99 -1.01 -21.05
N HIS A 67 -27.23 -0.82 -21.48
CA HIS A 67 -27.59 -0.81 -22.89
C HIS A 67 -27.39 0.58 -23.53
N PHE A 68 -27.22 0.57 -24.85
CA PHE A 68 -27.31 1.73 -25.73
C PHE A 68 -28.27 1.34 -26.86
N LEU A 69 -29.34 2.12 -27.05
CA LEU A 69 -30.38 1.84 -28.05
C LEU A 69 -30.94 0.41 -27.95
N GLY A 70 -31.24 -0.03 -26.73
CA GLY A 70 -31.78 -1.37 -26.44
C GLY A 70 -30.81 -2.54 -26.64
N GLN A 71 -29.52 -2.29 -26.91
CA GLN A 71 -28.50 -3.32 -27.09
C GLN A 71 -27.37 -3.17 -26.06
N PRO A 72 -26.72 -4.27 -25.60
CA PRO A 72 -25.56 -4.17 -24.73
C PRO A 72 -24.44 -3.34 -25.36
N ARG A 73 -23.79 -2.47 -24.57
CA ARG A 73 -22.64 -1.71 -25.07
C ARG A 73 -21.52 -2.65 -25.55
N ALA A 74 -21.09 -2.43 -26.78
CA ALA A 74 -20.13 -3.27 -27.48
C ALA A 74 -18.67 -3.04 -27.06
N LEU A 75 -18.34 -1.81 -26.64
CA LEU A 75 -17.00 -1.44 -26.15
C LEU A 75 -17.05 -1.14 -24.65
N ARG A 76 -16.14 -1.76 -23.90
CA ARG A 76 -16.01 -1.61 -22.44
C ARG A 76 -14.55 -1.28 -22.13
N ILE A 77 -14.32 -0.20 -21.38
CA ILE A 77 -13.00 0.23 -20.96
C ILE A 77 -12.96 0.21 -19.43
N TRP A 78 -11.93 -0.41 -18.86
CA TRP A 78 -11.77 -0.62 -17.43
C TRP A 78 -10.49 0.06 -16.93
N ASP A 79 -10.62 1.21 -16.27
CA ASP A 79 -9.49 2.06 -15.84
C ASP A 79 -8.97 1.77 -14.42
N GLU A 80 -9.34 0.61 -13.88
CA GLU A 80 -8.97 0.20 -12.53
C GLU A 80 -8.28 -1.17 -12.55
N SER A 81 -7.83 -1.58 -11.38
CA SER A 81 -7.49 -2.96 -11.12
C SER A 81 -8.63 -3.90 -11.52
N PHE A 82 -8.34 -4.88 -12.36
CA PHE A 82 -9.32 -5.89 -12.74
C PHE A 82 -9.12 -7.18 -11.94
N THR A 83 -10.16 -7.59 -11.23
CA THR A 83 -10.32 -8.92 -10.66
C THR A 83 -11.69 -9.44 -11.04
N LEU A 84 -11.80 -10.74 -11.33
CA LEU A 84 -13.09 -11.32 -11.71
C LEU A 84 -14.12 -11.22 -10.60
N ALA A 85 -13.70 -11.45 -9.37
CA ALA A 85 -14.53 -11.30 -8.18
C ALA A 85 -13.85 -10.39 -7.15
N GLU A 86 -14.55 -10.10 -6.06
CA GLU A 86 -13.98 -9.43 -4.90
C GLU A 86 -13.48 -10.48 -3.89
N PRO A 87 -12.29 -10.30 -3.30
CA PRO A 87 -11.77 -11.21 -2.28
C PRO A 87 -12.57 -11.09 -0.98
N VAL A 88 -12.97 -12.24 -0.43
CA VAL A 88 -13.68 -12.34 0.84
C VAL A 88 -12.77 -13.02 1.85
N SER A 89 -12.41 -12.28 2.90
CA SER A 89 -11.72 -12.83 4.06
C SER A 89 -12.29 -12.25 5.35
N VAL A 90 -12.76 -13.13 6.23
CA VAL A 90 -13.37 -12.80 7.52
C VAL A 90 -12.81 -13.71 8.59
N THR A 91 -12.10 -13.15 9.57
CA THR A 91 -11.61 -13.93 10.72
C THR A 91 -12.77 -14.31 11.63
N LEU A 92 -12.64 -15.46 12.29
CA LEU A 92 -13.61 -15.98 13.24
C LEU A 92 -13.75 -15.02 14.43
N TYR A 93 -12.66 -14.40 14.88
CA TYR A 93 -12.70 -13.33 15.88
C TYR A 93 -13.59 -12.17 15.45
N ALA A 94 -13.44 -11.66 14.22
CA ALA A 94 -14.25 -10.56 13.72
C ALA A 94 -15.73 -10.97 13.60
N LEU A 95 -16.00 -12.21 13.18
CA LEU A 95 -17.35 -12.77 13.06
C LEU A 95 -18.05 -12.88 14.43
N GLN A 96 -17.33 -13.33 15.46
CA GLN A 96 -17.85 -13.51 16.83
C GLN A 96 -18.34 -12.22 17.50
N ARG A 97 -17.89 -11.06 17.04
CA ARG A 97 -18.31 -9.76 17.57
C ARG A 97 -19.71 -9.36 17.09
N LEU A 98 -20.18 -9.91 15.96
CA LEU A 98 -21.44 -9.50 15.35
C LEU A 98 -22.68 -9.89 16.18
N PRO A 99 -22.84 -11.11 16.71
CA PRO A 99 -24.06 -11.48 17.42
C PRO A 99 -24.37 -10.53 18.60
N GLY A 100 -23.37 -10.17 19.40
CA GLY A 100 -23.55 -9.26 20.53
C GLY A 100 -24.06 -7.88 20.13
N LEU A 101 -23.62 -7.37 18.97
CA LEU A 101 -24.08 -6.08 18.42
C LEU A 101 -25.49 -6.18 17.83
N LEU A 102 -25.80 -7.29 17.19
CA LEU A 102 -27.05 -7.46 16.44
C LEU A 102 -28.22 -7.94 17.31
N ASN A 103 -27.96 -8.63 18.42
CA ASN A 103 -28.99 -9.34 19.20
C ASN A 103 -30.18 -8.46 19.64
N ARG A 104 -29.94 -7.18 19.95
CA ARG A 104 -31.00 -6.28 20.43
C ARG A 104 -32.04 -5.90 19.38
N ARG A 105 -31.65 -5.80 18.10
CA ARG A 105 -32.52 -5.29 17.02
C ARG A 105 -32.73 -6.27 15.88
N PHE A 106 -31.85 -7.26 15.76
CA PHE A 106 -31.80 -8.24 14.69
C PHE A 106 -31.54 -9.64 15.27
N ALA A 107 -32.35 -10.07 16.25
CA ALA A 107 -32.15 -11.31 16.98
C ALA A 107 -32.06 -12.55 16.07
N ASP A 108 -32.93 -12.67 15.07
CA ASP A 108 -32.87 -13.76 14.08
C ASP A 108 -31.53 -13.74 13.29
N MET A 109 -31.04 -12.57 12.89
CA MET A 109 -29.75 -12.43 12.22
C MET A 109 -28.58 -12.82 13.14
N ALA A 110 -28.61 -12.36 14.39
CA ALA A 110 -27.62 -12.71 15.40
C ALA A 110 -27.57 -14.22 15.61
N HIS A 111 -28.74 -14.88 15.71
CA HIS A 111 -28.85 -16.32 15.85
C HIS A 111 -28.26 -17.08 14.66
N ARG A 112 -28.60 -16.68 13.42
CA ARG A 112 -28.05 -17.32 12.20
C ARG A 112 -26.54 -17.17 12.10
N ILE A 113 -25.99 -16.00 12.46
CA ILE A 113 -24.55 -15.78 12.50
C ILE A 113 -23.90 -16.66 13.58
N SER A 114 -24.51 -16.80 14.75
CA SER A 114 -24.04 -17.72 15.80
C SER A 114 -23.99 -19.17 15.32
N MET A 115 -25.05 -19.65 14.65
CA MET A 115 -25.04 -21.01 14.07
C MET A 115 -23.91 -21.20 13.06
N MET A 116 -23.65 -20.18 12.22
CA MET A 116 -22.53 -20.21 11.28
C MET A 116 -21.18 -20.25 12.03
N ILE A 117 -21.00 -19.46 13.08
CA ILE A 117 -19.81 -19.48 13.95
C ILE A 117 -19.57 -20.88 14.52
N ASP A 118 -20.61 -21.53 15.02
CA ASP A 118 -20.52 -22.89 15.57
C ASP A 118 -20.14 -23.91 14.50
N GLY A 119 -20.69 -23.77 13.29
CA GLY A 119 -20.26 -24.54 12.12
C GLY A 119 -18.78 -24.35 11.80
N VAL A 120 -18.26 -23.12 11.83
CA VAL A 120 -16.83 -22.84 11.59
C VAL A 120 -15.94 -23.44 12.68
N ARG A 121 -16.39 -23.46 13.94
CA ARG A 121 -15.63 -24.01 15.07
C ARG A 121 -15.53 -25.53 15.00
N THR A 122 -16.62 -26.20 14.61
CA THR A 122 -16.73 -27.66 14.61
C THR A 122 -16.20 -28.31 13.34
N ALA A 123 -16.14 -27.57 12.22
CA ALA A 123 -15.61 -28.07 10.97
C ALA A 123 -14.10 -28.40 11.03
N ASP A 124 -13.63 -29.21 10.08
CA ASP A 124 -12.21 -29.44 9.89
C ASP A 124 -11.49 -28.16 9.43
N SER A 125 -10.19 -28.05 9.75
CA SER A 125 -9.36 -26.87 9.45
C SER A 125 -9.15 -26.59 7.96
N LYS A 126 -9.63 -27.48 7.08
CA LYS A 126 -9.67 -27.35 5.61
C LYS A 126 -11.09 -27.48 5.05
N GLY A 127 -12.10 -27.45 5.92
CA GLY A 127 -13.49 -27.60 5.52
C GLY A 127 -14.00 -26.45 4.67
N VAL A 128 -15.15 -26.68 4.04
CA VAL A 128 -15.92 -25.68 3.31
C VAL A 128 -17.15 -25.35 4.13
N ILE A 129 -17.54 -24.08 4.18
CA ILE A 129 -18.80 -23.65 4.77
C ILE A 129 -19.58 -22.79 3.79
N ARG A 130 -20.87 -23.08 3.66
CA ARG A 130 -21.78 -22.26 2.88
C ARG A 130 -22.28 -21.09 3.70
N VAL A 131 -22.04 -19.87 3.25
CA VAL A 131 -22.67 -18.68 3.82
C VAL A 131 -24.17 -18.75 3.49
N PRO A 132 -25.08 -18.77 4.48
CA PRO A 132 -26.50 -18.94 4.18
C PRO A 132 -27.04 -17.79 3.32
N ALA A 133 -27.70 -18.12 2.20
CA ALA A 133 -28.31 -17.11 1.31
C ALA A 133 -29.32 -16.22 2.05
N SER A 134 -30.00 -16.77 3.06
CA SER A 134 -30.93 -16.04 3.93
C SER A 134 -30.29 -14.87 4.69
N LEU A 135 -28.97 -14.85 4.87
CA LEU A 135 -28.29 -13.71 5.49
C LEU A 135 -28.35 -12.46 4.59
N GLY A 136 -28.40 -12.63 3.27
CA GLY A 136 -28.26 -11.53 2.31
C GLY A 136 -29.26 -10.40 2.53
N GLY A 137 -30.55 -10.70 2.62
CA GLY A 137 -31.60 -9.69 2.79
C GLY A 137 -31.54 -8.96 4.14
N GLY A 138 -31.28 -9.70 5.22
CA GLY A 138 -31.21 -9.08 6.54
C GLY A 138 -29.93 -8.27 6.77
N LEU A 139 -28.78 -8.71 6.23
CA LEU A 139 -27.54 -7.92 6.25
C LEU A 139 -27.69 -6.65 5.40
N ALA A 140 -28.34 -6.73 4.23
CA ALA A 140 -28.66 -5.57 3.42
C ALA A 140 -29.49 -4.53 4.18
N LYS A 141 -30.52 -4.99 4.92
CA LYS A 141 -31.33 -4.11 5.79
C LYS A 141 -30.49 -3.42 6.86
N ILE A 142 -29.57 -4.14 7.51
CA ILE A 142 -28.67 -3.56 8.53
C ILE A 142 -27.80 -2.45 7.91
N MET A 143 -27.19 -2.69 6.76
CA MET A 143 -26.37 -1.70 6.07
C MET A 143 -27.18 -0.43 5.71
N THR A 144 -28.41 -0.59 5.21
CA THR A 144 -29.30 0.54 4.90
C THR A 144 -29.61 1.34 6.15
N LEU A 145 -30.06 0.69 7.23
CA LEU A 145 -30.39 1.35 8.48
C LEU A 145 -29.17 2.05 9.12
N THR A 146 -27.97 1.52 8.94
CA THR A 146 -26.75 2.20 9.41
C THR A 146 -26.42 3.44 8.56
N LYS A 147 -26.60 3.38 7.24
CA LYS A 147 -26.42 4.56 6.36
C LYS A 147 -27.42 5.67 6.69
N GLU A 148 -28.63 5.31 7.07
CA GLU A 148 -29.68 6.23 7.49
C GLU A 148 -29.48 6.78 8.92
N GLY A 149 -28.47 6.30 9.65
CA GLY A 149 -28.23 6.68 11.06
C GLY A 149 -29.19 6.03 12.06
N SER A 150 -30.10 5.17 11.59
CA SER A 150 -31.05 4.46 12.44
C SER A 150 -30.37 3.43 13.34
N VAL A 151 -29.26 2.83 12.91
CA VAL A 151 -28.48 1.84 13.68
C VAL A 151 -27.00 2.20 13.65
N SER A 152 -26.37 2.32 14.81
CA SER A 152 -24.91 2.47 14.89
C SER A 152 -24.23 1.10 14.90
N VAL A 153 -23.38 0.86 13.91
CA VAL A 153 -22.47 -0.30 13.84
C VAL A 153 -21.05 0.24 13.65
N PRO A 154 -20.06 -0.17 14.45
CA PRO A 154 -18.71 0.32 14.25
C PRO A 154 -18.15 -0.11 12.89
N ALA A 155 -17.25 0.71 12.32
CA ALA A 155 -16.79 0.54 10.95
C ALA A 155 -16.10 -0.81 10.67
N ALA A 156 -15.43 -1.39 11.67
CA ALA A 156 -14.79 -2.68 11.55
C ALA A 156 -15.82 -3.81 11.32
N GLU A 157 -16.89 -3.83 12.12
CA GLU A 157 -17.98 -4.80 11.99
C GLU A 157 -18.85 -4.55 10.77
N MET A 158 -19.03 -3.29 10.36
CA MET A 158 -19.68 -2.99 9.09
C MET A 158 -18.93 -3.62 7.91
N GLY A 159 -17.59 -3.56 7.91
CA GLY A 159 -16.79 -4.24 6.89
C GLY A 159 -16.94 -5.77 6.90
N VAL A 160 -17.23 -6.38 8.05
CA VAL A 160 -17.55 -7.82 8.12
C VAL A 160 -18.93 -8.10 7.54
N ILE A 161 -19.94 -7.28 7.90
CA ILE A 161 -21.30 -7.37 7.38
C ILE A 161 -21.32 -7.26 5.85
N GLU A 162 -20.58 -6.30 5.28
CA GLU A 162 -20.46 -6.09 3.84
C GLU A 162 -19.90 -7.34 3.14
N LYS A 163 -18.81 -7.91 3.67
CA LYS A 163 -18.19 -9.13 3.14
C LYS A 163 -19.13 -10.34 3.21
N LEU A 164 -19.81 -10.54 4.34
CA LEU A 164 -20.77 -11.63 4.50
C LEU A 164 -21.98 -11.47 3.58
N HIS A 165 -22.46 -10.24 3.40
CA HIS A 165 -23.54 -9.96 2.46
C HIS A 165 -23.11 -10.29 1.03
N ALA A 166 -21.92 -9.85 0.61
CA ALA A 166 -21.39 -10.11 -0.72
C ALA A 166 -21.10 -11.60 -0.97
N ALA A 167 -20.82 -12.37 0.08
CA ALA A 167 -20.62 -13.81 0.03
C ALA A 167 -21.91 -14.63 0.27
N ALA A 168 -23.08 -14.00 0.46
CA ALA A 168 -24.29 -14.73 0.80
C ALA A 168 -24.65 -15.78 -0.28
N GLY A 169 -24.88 -17.02 0.16
CA GLY A 169 -25.15 -18.17 -0.71
C GLY A 169 -23.91 -18.81 -1.34
N ARG A 170 -22.70 -18.34 -1.01
CA ARG A 170 -21.43 -18.85 -1.52
C ARG A 170 -20.77 -19.79 -0.53
N ASP A 171 -19.97 -20.69 -1.08
CA ASP A 171 -19.09 -21.55 -0.32
C ASP A 171 -17.77 -20.83 -0.06
N LEU A 172 -17.31 -20.85 1.19
CA LEU A 172 -16.04 -20.29 1.64
C LEU A 172 -15.19 -21.38 2.29
N LEU A 173 -13.89 -21.29 2.11
CA LEU A 173 -12.91 -22.17 2.75
C LEU A 173 -12.68 -21.74 4.19
N ILE A 174 -12.53 -22.72 5.07
CA ILE A 174 -12.05 -22.50 6.44
C ILE A 174 -10.52 -22.64 6.40
N ARG A 175 -9.83 -21.65 6.95
CA ARG A 175 -8.36 -21.59 6.98
C ARG A 175 -7.83 -21.22 8.35
N PRO A 176 -6.72 -21.82 8.81
CA PRO A 176 -6.06 -21.40 10.05
C PRO A 176 -5.35 -20.04 9.86
N THR A 177 -5.48 -19.14 10.82
CA THR A 177 -4.87 -17.79 10.79
C THR A 177 -3.65 -17.68 11.71
N GLY A 178 -2.68 -18.59 11.59
CA GLY A 178 -1.34 -18.49 12.22
C GLY A 178 -1.25 -18.49 13.76
N GLY A 179 -2.31 -18.11 14.48
CA GLY A 179 -2.44 -18.22 15.93
C GLY A 179 -3.10 -19.55 16.33
N SER A 180 -2.77 -20.03 17.52
CA SER A 180 -3.39 -21.23 18.08
C SER A 180 -4.91 -21.01 18.17
N PHE A 181 -5.67 -21.77 17.37
CA PHE A 181 -7.14 -21.78 17.30
C PHE A 181 -7.86 -20.66 16.53
N ASP A 182 -7.15 -19.68 15.97
CA ASP A 182 -7.81 -18.67 15.13
C ASP A 182 -8.02 -19.19 13.70
N ARG A 183 -9.20 -18.91 13.14
CA ARG A 183 -9.65 -19.40 11.83
C ARG A 183 -10.20 -18.24 11.03
N ALA A 184 -10.18 -18.33 9.71
CA ALA A 184 -10.84 -17.40 8.80
C ALA A 184 -11.69 -18.13 7.77
N LEU A 185 -12.75 -17.44 7.35
CA LEU A 185 -13.49 -17.74 6.14
C LEU A 185 -12.79 -17.04 4.98
N VAL A 186 -12.45 -17.81 3.94
CA VAL A 186 -11.64 -17.37 2.81
C VAL A 186 -12.34 -17.76 1.52
N GLY A 187 -12.51 -16.81 0.60
CA GLY A 187 -13.12 -17.06 -0.69
C GLY A 187 -13.23 -15.82 -1.52
N SER A 188 -14.23 -15.79 -2.40
CA SER A 188 -14.53 -14.63 -3.23
C SER A 188 -16.04 -14.47 -3.40
N THR A 189 -16.44 -13.27 -3.82
CA THR A 189 -17.79 -13.03 -4.32
C THR A 189 -18.03 -13.76 -5.64
N ARG A 190 -19.21 -13.58 -6.24
CA ARG A 190 -19.48 -14.11 -7.58
C ARG A 190 -18.60 -13.38 -8.60
N PRO A 191 -17.99 -14.11 -9.54
CA PRO A 191 -17.30 -13.50 -10.67
C PRO A 191 -18.23 -12.63 -11.50
N ILE A 192 -17.67 -11.59 -12.12
CA ILE A 192 -18.28 -10.87 -13.23
C ILE A 192 -18.62 -11.91 -14.33
N PRO A 193 -19.80 -11.83 -14.97
CA PRO A 193 -20.20 -12.78 -16.00
C PRO A 193 -19.22 -12.87 -17.18
N GLU A 194 -19.11 -14.04 -17.78
CA GLU A 194 -18.20 -14.27 -18.93
C GLU A 194 -18.54 -13.37 -20.13
N ASP A 195 -19.83 -13.08 -20.34
CA ASP A 195 -20.31 -12.20 -21.41
C ASP A 195 -20.07 -10.71 -21.14
N PHE A 196 -19.37 -10.37 -20.04
CA PHE A 196 -18.73 -9.07 -19.85
C PHE A 196 -17.53 -8.85 -20.77
N ALA A 197 -16.91 -9.91 -21.29
CA ALA A 197 -15.95 -9.78 -22.37
C ALA A 197 -16.66 -9.39 -23.70
N PRO A 198 -15.99 -8.64 -24.60
CA PRO A 198 -14.63 -8.10 -24.47
C PRO A 198 -14.57 -6.82 -23.63
N ALA A 199 -13.47 -6.61 -22.92
CA ALA A 199 -13.16 -5.37 -22.22
C ALA A 199 -11.67 -5.01 -22.37
N ILE A 200 -11.37 -3.73 -22.54
CA ILE A 200 -10.00 -3.20 -22.57
C ILE A 200 -9.65 -2.74 -21.16
N ILE A 201 -8.64 -3.35 -20.56
CA ILE A 201 -8.19 -3.04 -19.20
C ILE A 201 -6.99 -2.10 -19.28
N THR A 202 -7.11 -0.90 -18.70
CA THR A 202 -6.06 0.14 -18.68
C THR A 202 -5.38 0.26 -17.32
N ASP A 203 -5.20 -0.87 -16.63
CA ASP A 203 -4.49 -0.95 -15.36
C ASP A 203 -2.97 -0.73 -15.54
N ALA A 204 -2.46 0.38 -15.01
CA ALA A 204 -1.03 0.69 -15.03
C ALA A 204 -0.15 -0.40 -14.40
N SER A 205 -0.71 -1.21 -13.50
CA SER A 205 0.00 -2.31 -12.84
C SER A 205 -0.15 -3.67 -13.53
N GLY A 206 -0.88 -3.75 -14.65
CA GLY A 206 -1.17 -5.01 -15.35
C GLY A 206 0.06 -5.85 -15.68
N ARG A 207 1.21 -5.21 -15.95
CA ARG A 207 2.50 -5.88 -16.21
C ARG A 207 3.10 -6.57 -14.98
N VAL A 208 2.89 -6.02 -13.79
CA VAL A 208 3.61 -6.45 -12.58
C VAL A 208 2.73 -7.19 -11.58
N ARG A 209 1.41 -7.17 -11.79
CA ARG A 209 0.45 -7.70 -10.84
C ARG A 209 0.10 -9.15 -11.16
N GLU A 210 0.32 -10.00 -10.16
CA GLU A 210 0.21 -11.46 -10.30
C GLU A 210 -1.23 -11.94 -10.51
N THR A 211 -2.23 -11.15 -10.14
CA THR A 211 -3.65 -11.51 -10.36
C THR A 211 -3.99 -11.70 -11.84
N TYR A 212 -3.30 -11.01 -12.76
CA TYR A 212 -3.49 -11.22 -14.19
C TYR A 212 -2.89 -12.55 -14.66
N THR A 213 -1.73 -12.95 -14.11
CA THR A 213 -1.14 -14.27 -14.35
C THR A 213 -2.08 -15.38 -13.88
N VAL A 214 -2.62 -15.24 -12.66
CA VAL A 214 -3.61 -16.19 -12.10
C VAL A 214 -4.85 -16.25 -12.98
N LEU A 215 -5.39 -15.10 -13.37
CA LEU A 215 -6.55 -15.02 -14.25
C LEU A 215 -6.29 -15.70 -15.60
N HIS A 216 -5.17 -15.40 -16.25
CA HIS A 216 -4.78 -16.02 -17.52
C HIS A 216 -4.63 -17.55 -17.38
N ALA A 217 -3.96 -18.03 -16.34
CA ALA A 217 -3.76 -19.46 -16.11
C ALA A 217 -5.07 -20.24 -15.87
N ASN A 218 -6.10 -19.60 -15.31
CA ASN A 218 -7.36 -20.26 -14.95
C ASN A 218 -8.49 -20.04 -15.96
N ARG A 219 -8.44 -18.97 -16.75
CA ARG A 219 -9.52 -18.61 -17.69
C ARG A 219 -9.07 -18.48 -19.14
N GLY A 220 -7.78 -18.29 -19.40
CA GLY A 220 -7.22 -18.14 -20.75
C GLY A 220 -7.73 -16.92 -21.54
N ASN A 221 -8.55 -16.06 -20.93
CA ASN A 221 -9.28 -14.99 -21.61
C ASN A 221 -8.67 -13.59 -21.40
N VAL A 222 -7.46 -13.51 -20.84
CA VAL A 222 -6.68 -12.27 -20.75
C VAL A 222 -5.56 -12.32 -21.78
N VAL A 223 -5.55 -11.30 -22.65
CA VAL A 223 -4.53 -11.10 -23.67
C VAL A 223 -3.75 -9.84 -23.30
N HIS A 224 -2.44 -9.99 -23.07
CA HIS A 224 -1.55 -8.86 -22.88
C HIS A 224 -1.23 -8.24 -24.23
N LEU A 225 -1.67 -7.00 -24.43
CA LEU A 225 -1.29 -6.22 -25.60
C LEU A 225 0.17 -5.72 -25.45
N PRO A 226 0.90 -5.53 -26.56
CA PRO A 226 2.22 -4.93 -26.51
C PRO A 226 2.17 -3.55 -25.82
N SER A 227 2.85 -3.42 -24.69
CA SER A 227 2.93 -2.15 -23.95
C SER A 227 4.34 -1.58 -24.02
N SER A 228 4.47 -0.31 -24.39
CA SER A 228 5.72 0.42 -24.16
C SER A 228 5.87 0.65 -22.66
N VAL A 229 6.86 0.03 -22.04
CA VAL A 229 7.16 0.27 -20.63
C VAL A 229 7.84 1.63 -20.51
N THR A 230 7.35 2.49 -19.61
CA THR A 230 7.99 3.76 -19.29
C THR A 230 9.43 3.51 -18.84
N ASP A 231 10.36 4.29 -19.36
CA ASP A 231 11.74 4.27 -18.95
C ASP A 231 11.92 5.06 -17.65
N TYR A 232 12.29 4.38 -16.56
CA TYR A 232 12.47 4.99 -15.24
C TYR A 232 13.91 5.43 -14.96
N ARG A 233 14.74 5.71 -15.97
CA ARG A 233 16.13 6.17 -15.77
C ARG A 233 16.29 7.42 -14.88
N ASN A 234 15.26 8.29 -14.81
CA ASN A 234 15.25 9.48 -13.96
C ASN A 234 14.70 9.22 -12.54
N LEU A 235 14.40 7.97 -12.21
CA LEU A 235 13.95 7.54 -10.90
C LEU A 235 15.14 7.03 -10.08
N HIS A 236 15.40 7.70 -8.97
CA HIS A 236 16.44 7.32 -8.01
C HIS A 236 15.80 6.76 -6.74
N ILE A 237 15.99 5.45 -6.51
CA ILE A 237 15.45 4.74 -5.36
C ILE A 237 16.57 4.55 -4.33
N HIS A 238 16.30 5.00 -3.11
CA HIS A 238 17.14 4.86 -1.93
C HIS A 238 16.48 3.84 -0.99
N LEU A 239 16.98 2.61 -1.00
CA LEU A 239 16.33 1.49 -0.29
C LEU A 239 16.99 1.24 1.06
N TRP A 240 16.18 1.31 2.12
CA TRP A 240 16.52 0.84 3.46
C TRP A 240 15.68 -0.38 3.83
N GLN A 241 16.31 -1.56 3.84
CA GLN A 241 15.65 -2.77 4.33
C GLN A 241 15.89 -2.93 5.84
N THR A 242 14.82 -2.84 6.63
CA THR A 242 14.85 -2.95 8.08
C THR A 242 13.51 -3.48 8.62
N ALA A 243 13.41 -3.70 9.92
CA ALA A 243 12.13 -3.96 10.56
C ALA A 243 11.27 -2.69 10.52
N CYS A 244 10.13 -2.73 9.81
CA CYS A 244 9.25 -1.58 9.61
C CYS A 244 7.76 -1.97 9.52
N GLY A 245 7.39 -3.09 10.14
CA GLY A 245 5.97 -3.48 10.26
C GLY A 245 5.21 -2.55 11.21
N LYS A 246 3.88 -2.60 11.19
CA LYS A 246 3.03 -1.76 12.07
C LYS A 246 3.45 -1.80 13.53
N GLU A 247 3.65 -2.99 14.09
CA GLU A 247 4.11 -3.18 15.48
C GLU A 247 5.42 -2.45 15.78
N VAL A 248 6.36 -2.45 14.83
CA VAL A 248 7.66 -1.75 14.97
C VAL A 248 7.50 -0.23 14.88
N LEU A 249 6.56 0.23 14.04
CA LEU A 249 6.26 1.65 13.89
C LEU A 249 5.42 2.20 15.06
N GLU A 250 4.65 1.35 15.73
CA GLU A 250 3.90 1.64 16.97
C GLU A 250 4.84 1.72 18.19
N ASP A 251 5.95 0.98 18.19
CA ASP A 251 6.96 1.08 19.25
C ASP A 251 7.76 2.40 19.12
N ALA A 252 7.60 3.29 20.10
CA ALA A 252 8.24 4.61 20.12
C ALA A 252 9.78 4.58 20.18
N THR A 253 10.38 3.47 20.62
CA THR A 253 11.84 3.31 20.70
C THR A 253 12.40 2.80 19.38
N ALA A 254 11.79 1.75 18.82
CA ALA A 254 12.22 1.13 17.57
C ALA A 254 11.99 2.06 16.36
N SER A 255 10.84 2.73 16.33
CA SER A 255 10.48 3.64 15.23
C SER A 255 11.30 4.94 15.20
N ARG A 256 11.83 5.39 16.35
CA ARG A 256 12.60 6.65 16.46
C ARG A 256 13.78 6.73 15.51
N ALA A 257 14.51 5.62 15.34
CA ALA A 257 15.64 5.58 14.42
C ALA A 257 15.21 5.78 12.96
N ILE A 258 14.03 5.24 12.60
CA ILE A 258 13.45 5.37 11.26
C ILE A 258 13.06 6.83 11.01
N TYR A 259 12.26 7.42 11.90
CA TYR A 259 11.79 8.79 11.73
C TYR A 259 12.92 9.82 11.75
N ARG A 260 13.91 9.68 12.64
CA ARG A 260 15.09 10.57 12.64
C ARG A 260 15.90 10.50 11.35
N LYS A 261 16.08 9.30 10.79
CA LYS A 261 16.84 9.14 9.54
C LYS A 261 16.11 9.80 8.36
N ILE A 262 14.78 9.66 8.33
CA ILE A 262 13.91 10.32 7.35
C ILE A 262 13.95 11.84 7.54
N ALA A 263 13.74 12.33 8.76
CA ALA A 263 13.76 13.75 9.08
C ALA A 263 15.08 14.42 8.65
N LYS A 264 16.21 13.81 8.98
CA LYS A 264 17.54 14.30 8.54
C LYS A 264 17.65 14.39 7.01
N GLN A 265 17.07 13.44 6.28
CA GLN A 265 17.07 13.46 4.83
C GLN A 265 16.17 14.59 4.29
N MET A 266 15.04 14.83 4.95
CA MET A 266 14.08 15.87 4.60
C MET A 266 14.62 17.28 4.86
N GLU A 267 15.22 17.51 6.03
CA GLU A 267 15.82 18.79 6.44
C GLU A 267 16.98 19.23 5.52
N GLY A 268 17.67 18.26 4.90
CA GLY A 268 18.72 18.53 3.92
C GLY A 268 18.22 19.07 2.57
N SER A 269 16.90 19.12 2.35
CA SER A 269 16.29 19.58 1.10
C SER A 269 15.27 20.69 1.36
N ARG A 270 15.26 21.72 0.51
CA ARG A 270 14.23 22.77 0.50
C ARG A 270 13.00 22.40 -0.34
N GLU A 271 13.03 21.24 -1.01
CA GLU A 271 11.94 20.80 -1.86
C GLU A 271 10.78 20.20 -1.05
N HIS A 272 9.59 20.16 -1.66
CA HIS A 272 8.43 19.50 -1.06
C HIS A 272 8.59 17.98 -1.04
N TRP A 273 7.97 17.35 -0.04
CA TRP A 273 8.00 15.91 0.20
C TRP A 273 6.60 15.31 0.17
N LEU A 274 6.50 14.07 -0.32
CA LEU A 274 5.31 13.23 -0.22
C LEU A 274 5.63 12.01 0.62
N ILE A 275 4.92 11.82 1.72
CA ILE A 275 5.07 10.69 2.62
C ILE A 275 3.91 9.71 2.38
N ILE A 276 4.24 8.43 2.21
CA ILE A 276 3.28 7.34 2.04
C ILE A 276 3.52 6.30 3.13
N SER A 277 2.53 6.10 4.00
CA SER A 277 2.66 5.14 5.13
C SER A 277 1.31 4.58 5.60
N HIS A 278 1.25 3.96 6.78
CA HIS A 278 0.03 3.40 7.34
C HIS A 278 -1.00 4.46 7.75
N LYS A 279 -2.28 4.11 7.70
CA LYS A 279 -3.35 4.98 8.20
C LYS A 279 -3.19 5.17 9.71
N ALA A 280 -3.37 6.41 10.17
CA ALA A 280 -3.30 6.73 11.60
C ALA A 280 -4.32 5.93 12.41
N ASN A 281 -3.91 5.49 13.60
CA ASN A 281 -4.73 4.82 14.60
C ASN A 281 -4.23 5.22 16.01
N ALA A 282 -4.86 4.69 17.08
CA ALA A 282 -4.54 5.08 18.46
C ALA A 282 -3.07 4.82 18.88
N GLY A 283 -2.38 3.86 18.27
CA GLY A 283 -0.98 3.53 18.54
C GLY A 283 0.02 3.96 17.46
N LEU A 284 -0.46 4.38 16.29
CA LEU A 284 0.40 4.73 15.14
C LEU A 284 -0.10 6.00 14.48
N ASP A 285 0.66 7.09 14.59
CA ASP A 285 0.50 8.29 13.76
C ASP A 285 1.85 8.70 13.17
N VAL A 286 2.11 8.22 11.95
CA VAL A 286 3.37 8.48 11.23
C VAL A 286 3.51 9.96 10.86
N ARG A 287 2.39 10.65 10.62
CA ARG A 287 2.42 12.08 10.28
C ARG A 287 2.92 12.87 11.48
N THR A 288 2.27 12.71 12.63
CA THR A 288 2.70 13.37 13.86
C THR A 288 4.12 12.98 14.24
N ALA A 289 4.48 11.70 14.17
CA ALA A 289 5.84 11.26 14.51
C ALA A 289 6.93 11.87 13.61
N LEU A 290 6.64 12.12 12.33
CA LEU A 290 7.57 12.80 11.43
C LEU A 290 7.57 14.32 11.61
N ASP A 291 6.41 14.93 11.85
CA ASP A 291 6.33 16.35 12.21
C ASP A 291 7.19 16.60 13.46
N ASP A 292 7.06 15.76 14.50
CA ASP A 292 7.88 15.84 15.71
C ASP A 292 9.38 15.61 15.41
N ALA A 293 9.71 14.64 14.55
CA ALA A 293 11.10 14.33 14.21
C ALA A 293 11.80 15.43 13.40
N THR A 294 11.05 16.22 12.63
CA THR A 294 11.54 17.39 11.87
C THR A 294 11.39 18.71 12.62
N GLY A 295 10.87 18.67 13.86
CA GLY A 295 10.54 19.87 14.64
C GLY A 295 9.47 20.75 13.98
N GLY A 296 8.65 20.19 13.09
CA GLY A 296 7.63 20.91 12.30
C GLY A 296 8.21 21.88 11.26
N THR A 297 9.50 21.79 10.94
CA THR A 297 10.18 22.77 10.08
C THR A 297 10.10 22.43 8.59
N VAL A 298 9.82 21.16 8.25
CA VAL A 298 9.79 20.68 6.86
C VAL A 298 8.35 20.37 6.44
N PRO A 299 7.74 21.14 5.52
CA PRO A 299 6.40 20.86 5.06
C PRO A 299 6.37 19.62 4.16
N PHE A 300 5.43 18.71 4.42
CA PHE A 300 5.20 17.54 3.58
C PHE A 300 3.72 17.20 3.42
N GLU A 301 3.42 16.52 2.33
CA GLU A 301 2.12 15.92 2.05
C GLU A 301 2.07 14.49 2.56
N TYR A 302 0.91 14.05 3.04
CA TYR A 302 0.76 12.72 3.62
C TYR A 302 -0.35 11.92 2.93
N LEU A 303 0.00 10.72 2.48
CA LEU A 303 -0.92 9.71 2.00
C LEU A 303 -0.78 8.44 2.81
N HIS A 304 -1.89 7.73 2.97
CA HIS A 304 -1.86 6.41 3.60
C HIS A 304 -2.10 5.28 2.61
N TRP A 305 -1.63 4.09 2.94
CA TRP A 305 -2.02 2.83 2.29
C TRP A 305 -3.55 2.74 2.22
N GLY A 306 -4.10 2.43 1.04
CA GLY A 306 -5.54 2.53 0.75
C GLY A 306 -6.01 3.86 0.13
N ARG A 307 -5.23 4.96 0.20
CA ARG A 307 -5.49 6.19 -0.58
C ARG A 307 -4.42 6.53 -1.60
N HIS A 308 -3.30 5.82 -1.53
CA HIS A 308 -2.17 5.97 -2.46
C HIS A 308 -2.47 5.69 -3.94
N TYR A 309 -3.64 5.15 -4.31
CA TYR A 309 -3.99 4.87 -5.73
C TYR A 309 -4.97 5.86 -6.37
N GLY A 310 -5.66 6.73 -5.60
CA GLY A 310 -6.81 7.50 -6.13
C GLY A 310 -6.65 9.02 -6.24
N THR A 311 -5.42 9.56 -6.23
CA THR A 311 -5.21 11.01 -6.41
C THR A 311 -3.99 11.33 -7.27
N ASN A 312 -4.12 12.37 -8.10
CA ASN A 312 -3.03 12.91 -8.93
C ASN A 312 -2.51 14.26 -8.43
N THR A 313 -2.98 14.75 -7.28
CA THR A 313 -2.64 16.08 -6.74
C THR A 313 -1.13 16.28 -6.51
N TYR A 314 -0.38 15.18 -6.31
CA TYR A 314 1.02 15.22 -5.89
C TYR A 314 2.02 14.94 -7.02
N ASN A 315 1.55 14.85 -8.27
CA ASN A 315 2.38 14.48 -9.42
C ASN A 315 3.51 15.49 -9.72
N ARG A 316 3.59 16.62 -9.04
CA ARG A 316 4.69 17.60 -9.14
C ARG A 316 5.81 17.38 -8.12
N ILE A 317 5.58 16.55 -7.09
CA ILE A 317 6.51 16.36 -5.98
C ILE A 317 7.61 15.39 -6.41
N LYS A 318 8.87 15.84 -6.35
CA LYS A 318 10.04 15.05 -6.75
C LYS A 318 10.56 14.13 -5.65
N ASN A 319 10.33 14.44 -4.38
CA ASN A 319 10.82 13.63 -3.26
C ASN A 319 9.70 12.86 -2.59
N VAL A 320 9.80 11.54 -2.61
CA VAL A 320 8.80 10.63 -2.04
C VAL A 320 9.45 9.77 -0.96
N VAL A 321 8.81 9.62 0.19
CA VAL A 321 9.20 8.65 1.22
C VAL A 321 8.10 7.62 1.37
N VAL A 322 8.46 6.35 1.29
CA VAL A 322 7.55 5.22 1.52
C VAL A 322 7.99 4.51 2.80
N ILE A 323 7.12 4.49 3.81
CA ILE A 323 7.42 3.97 5.14
C ILE A 323 6.55 2.76 5.42
N GLY A 324 7.21 1.63 5.69
CA GLY A 324 6.52 0.37 5.93
C GLY A 324 6.06 -0.28 4.64
N THR A 325 6.04 -1.62 4.64
CA THR A 325 5.53 -2.38 3.50
C THR A 325 4.07 -2.74 3.73
N TYR A 326 3.21 -2.49 2.75
CA TYR A 326 1.80 -2.87 2.83
C TYR A 326 1.62 -4.35 2.49
N PHE A 327 1.65 -5.20 3.51
CA PHE A 327 1.33 -6.61 3.37
C PHE A 327 -0.08 -6.92 3.84
N TYR A 328 -0.74 -7.82 3.12
CA TYR A 328 -1.98 -8.43 3.56
C TYR A 328 -1.72 -9.60 4.51
N PRO A 329 -2.68 -9.92 5.40
CA PRO A 329 -2.72 -11.22 6.06
C PRO A 329 -2.75 -12.37 5.04
N ASN A 330 -2.32 -13.57 5.45
CA ASN A 330 -2.23 -14.72 4.53
C ASN A 330 -3.60 -15.08 3.95
N GLU A 331 -4.63 -15.11 4.78
CA GLU A 331 -6.01 -15.37 4.39
C GLU A 331 -6.55 -14.37 3.36
N ALA A 332 -6.04 -13.12 3.35
CA ALA A 332 -6.45 -12.11 2.39
C ALA A 332 -5.73 -12.28 1.04
N TYR A 333 -4.46 -12.69 1.04
CA TYR A 333 -3.76 -13.07 -0.19
C TYR A 333 -4.39 -14.31 -0.85
N GLU A 334 -4.82 -15.30 -0.06
CA GLU A 334 -5.49 -16.50 -0.58
C GLU A 334 -6.83 -16.12 -1.20
N ALA A 335 -7.66 -15.32 -0.50
CA ALA A 335 -8.89 -14.76 -1.05
C ALA A 335 -8.66 -13.99 -2.36
N LEU A 336 -7.57 -13.22 -2.47
CA LEU A 336 -7.20 -12.49 -3.68
C LEU A 336 -6.87 -13.45 -4.85
N GLY A 337 -6.12 -14.51 -4.59
CA GLY A 337 -5.85 -15.56 -5.58
C GLY A 337 -7.14 -16.23 -6.08
N MET A 338 -8.03 -16.60 -5.15
CA MET A 338 -9.34 -17.18 -5.49
C MET A 338 -10.20 -16.23 -6.32
N ALA A 339 -10.25 -14.95 -5.93
CA ALA A 339 -11.01 -13.93 -6.63
C ALA A 339 -10.47 -13.64 -8.05
N ALA A 340 -9.15 -13.72 -8.22
CA ALA A 340 -8.50 -13.57 -9.52
C ALA A 340 -8.75 -14.79 -10.43
N ALA A 341 -8.71 -16.01 -9.88
CA ALA A 341 -9.04 -17.23 -10.63
C ALA A 341 -10.53 -17.28 -11.01
N GLY A 342 -11.39 -16.70 -10.17
CA GLY A 342 -12.85 -16.67 -10.35
C GLY A 342 -13.49 -18.05 -10.23
N LEU A 343 -12.81 -19.03 -9.64
CA LEU A 343 -13.29 -20.40 -9.48
C LEU A 343 -14.10 -20.57 -8.18
N PRO A 344 -14.99 -21.59 -8.11
CA PRO A 344 -15.61 -22.01 -6.85
C PRO A 344 -14.55 -22.33 -5.78
N ALA A 345 -14.94 -22.25 -4.50
CA ALA A 345 -14.02 -22.41 -3.39
C ALA A 345 -13.31 -23.78 -3.36
N GLU A 346 -14.02 -24.83 -3.75
CA GLU A 346 -13.52 -26.21 -3.85
C GLU A 346 -12.50 -26.43 -4.97
N ASP A 347 -12.64 -25.67 -6.07
CA ASP A 347 -11.79 -25.77 -7.26
C ASP A 347 -10.65 -24.75 -7.25
N ALA A 348 -10.64 -23.84 -6.29
CA ALA A 348 -9.68 -22.76 -6.29
C ALA A 348 -8.26 -23.32 -6.08
N PRO A 349 -7.32 -23.01 -6.99
CA PRO A 349 -5.97 -23.52 -6.88
C PRO A 349 -5.32 -23.00 -5.59
N SER A 350 -4.44 -23.81 -5.00
CA SER A 350 -3.52 -23.30 -3.99
C SER A 350 -2.60 -22.29 -4.67
N SER A 351 -2.95 -21.01 -4.59
CA SER A 351 -2.15 -19.95 -5.21
C SER A 351 -0.78 -19.88 -4.55
N ASP A 352 0.28 -19.67 -5.33
CA ASP A 352 1.59 -19.39 -4.76
C ASP A 352 1.57 -18.04 -4.03
N MET A 353 1.41 -18.13 -2.71
CA MET A 353 1.31 -17.00 -1.81
C MET A 353 2.54 -16.10 -1.84
N LYS A 354 3.72 -16.66 -2.12
CA LYS A 354 4.95 -15.86 -2.24
C LYS A 354 4.88 -15.00 -3.49
N THR A 355 4.44 -15.58 -4.60
CA THR A 355 4.34 -14.87 -5.89
C THR A 355 3.21 -13.83 -5.86
N LEU A 356 2.03 -14.15 -5.30
CA LEU A 356 0.97 -13.16 -5.08
C LEU A 356 1.44 -11.99 -4.20
N ARG A 357 2.11 -12.29 -3.08
CA ARG A 357 2.69 -11.26 -2.21
C ARG A 357 3.70 -10.38 -2.94
N ALA A 358 4.52 -10.97 -3.81
CA ALA A 358 5.48 -10.24 -4.62
C ALA A 358 4.77 -9.34 -5.66
N GLY A 359 3.73 -9.85 -6.33
CA GLY A 359 2.89 -9.10 -7.25
C GLY A 359 2.21 -7.90 -6.59
N GLU A 360 1.60 -8.10 -5.43
CA GLU A 360 0.95 -7.00 -4.68
C GLU A 360 1.97 -6.01 -4.12
N PHE A 361 3.17 -6.45 -3.72
CA PHE A 361 4.25 -5.53 -3.37
C PHE A 361 4.60 -4.63 -4.56
N LYS A 362 4.82 -5.19 -5.75
CA LYS A 362 5.14 -4.44 -6.97
C LYS A 362 4.00 -3.47 -7.33
N HIS A 363 2.75 -3.94 -7.29
CA HIS A 363 1.57 -3.11 -7.52
C HIS A 363 1.50 -1.91 -6.57
N ASN A 364 1.58 -2.15 -5.25
CA ASN A 364 1.48 -1.08 -4.25
C ASN A 364 2.66 -0.09 -4.34
N MET A 365 3.88 -0.57 -4.60
CA MET A 365 5.05 0.32 -4.82
C MET A 365 4.90 1.16 -6.09
N LEU A 366 4.45 0.56 -7.20
CA LEU A 366 4.16 1.28 -8.44
C LEU A 366 3.13 2.38 -8.20
N GLN A 367 1.99 2.04 -7.58
CA GLN A 367 0.93 3.00 -7.31
C GLN A 367 1.37 4.12 -6.38
N ALA A 368 2.18 3.81 -5.36
CA ALA A 368 2.70 4.78 -4.40
C ALA A 368 3.70 5.75 -5.03
N ILE A 369 4.71 5.24 -5.73
CA ILE A 369 5.78 6.05 -6.33
C ILE A 369 5.23 6.92 -7.46
N LEU A 370 4.31 6.39 -8.27
CA LEU A 370 3.60 7.15 -9.30
C LEU A 370 2.55 8.12 -8.72
N ARG A 371 2.58 8.45 -7.43
CA ARG A 371 1.91 9.66 -6.92
C ARG A 371 2.80 10.89 -6.99
N GLY A 372 4.12 10.72 -7.03
CA GLY A 372 5.08 11.81 -7.25
C GLY A 372 5.33 12.10 -8.72
N ASN A 373 6.41 12.81 -9.00
CA ASN A 373 6.80 13.27 -10.33
C ASN A 373 7.17 12.15 -11.30
N ALA A 374 7.48 10.95 -10.80
CA ALA A 374 7.67 9.75 -11.62
C ALA A 374 6.44 9.37 -12.46
N ARG A 375 5.24 9.89 -12.12
CA ARG A 375 4.02 9.71 -12.91
C ARG A 375 4.06 10.46 -14.24
N ASN A 376 4.69 11.62 -14.27
CA ASN A 376 4.75 12.41 -15.48
C ASN A 376 5.68 11.67 -16.45
N SER A 377 5.21 11.43 -17.67
CA SER A 377 6.04 10.86 -18.72
C SER A 377 6.14 11.83 -19.87
N LEU A 378 7.38 12.09 -20.30
CA LEU A 378 7.67 12.87 -21.50
C LEU A 378 8.44 11.95 -22.45
N ASN A 379 7.87 11.72 -23.63
CA ASN A 379 8.45 10.84 -24.67
C ASN A 379 8.82 9.44 -24.14
N GLY A 380 7.99 8.87 -23.26
CA GLY A 380 8.19 7.53 -22.70
C GLY A 380 9.20 7.45 -21.54
N VAL A 381 9.78 8.58 -21.11
CA VAL A 381 10.69 8.64 -19.95
C VAL A 381 9.95 9.21 -18.75
N ALA A 382 10.11 8.60 -17.58
CA ALA A 382 9.53 9.08 -16.33
C ALA A 382 10.16 10.41 -15.88
N GLY A 383 9.37 11.23 -15.18
CA GLY A 383 9.83 12.45 -14.55
C GLY A 383 10.84 12.18 -13.45
N GLU A 384 11.75 13.13 -13.23
CA GLU A 384 12.76 13.08 -12.18
C GLU A 384 12.13 12.91 -10.80
N CYS A 385 12.57 11.89 -10.06
CA CYS A 385 12.04 11.61 -8.73
C CYS A 385 13.06 10.88 -7.85
N ASN A 386 13.23 11.36 -6.63
CA ASN A 386 14.00 10.68 -5.58
C ASN A 386 13.01 9.99 -4.63
N VAL A 387 13.19 8.69 -4.44
CA VAL A 387 12.29 7.86 -3.61
C VAL A 387 13.08 7.18 -2.50
N TYR A 388 12.72 7.44 -1.26
CA TYR A 388 13.30 6.83 -0.08
C TYR A 388 12.34 5.77 0.47
N ILE A 389 12.77 4.51 0.49
CA ILE A 389 11.90 3.39 0.86
C ILE A 389 12.43 2.70 2.10
N VAL A 390 11.61 2.65 3.16
CA VAL A 390 11.84 1.82 4.34
C VAL A 390 11.03 0.52 4.18
N ALA A 391 11.67 -0.51 3.63
CA ALA A 391 11.02 -1.77 3.27
C ALA A 391 11.31 -2.90 4.28
N SER A 392 10.39 -3.84 4.38
CA SER A 392 10.56 -5.03 5.22
C SER A 392 11.66 -5.94 4.70
N THR A 393 12.40 -6.57 5.62
CA THR A 393 13.37 -7.65 5.31
C THR A 393 12.69 -8.98 4.93
N ARG A 394 11.36 -9.08 5.08
CA ARG A 394 10.58 -10.30 4.75
C ARG A 394 10.41 -10.54 3.25
N ILE A 395 10.86 -9.61 2.41
CA ILE A 395 10.76 -9.68 0.95
C ILE A 395 12.03 -9.16 0.31
N ASP A 396 12.39 -9.69 -0.86
CA ASP A 396 13.47 -9.15 -1.68
C ASP A 396 13.00 -7.88 -2.41
N ALA A 397 12.87 -6.79 -1.65
CA ALA A 397 12.41 -5.51 -2.16
C ALA A 397 13.30 -4.99 -3.30
N ARG A 398 14.62 -5.25 -3.24
CA ARG A 398 15.57 -4.76 -4.24
C ARG A 398 15.29 -5.36 -5.62
N THR A 399 15.15 -6.68 -5.69
CA THR A 399 14.83 -7.37 -6.96
C THR A 399 13.46 -6.93 -7.48
N LEU A 400 12.44 -6.93 -6.62
CA LEU A 400 11.08 -6.56 -7.03
C LEU A 400 10.98 -5.10 -7.50
N LEU A 401 11.73 -4.18 -6.90
CA LEU A 401 11.76 -2.78 -7.35
C LEU A 401 12.45 -2.63 -8.71
N ARG A 402 13.51 -3.41 -9.00
CA ARG A 402 14.12 -3.42 -10.35
C ARG A 402 13.14 -3.91 -11.41
N ASP A 403 12.39 -4.96 -11.11
CA ASP A 403 11.39 -5.51 -12.03
C ASP A 403 10.22 -4.52 -12.24
N THR A 404 9.87 -3.78 -11.18
CA THR A 404 8.78 -2.79 -11.22
C THR A 404 9.19 -1.53 -11.99
N PHE A 405 10.41 -1.04 -11.79
CA PHE A 405 10.91 0.20 -12.37
C PHE A 405 12.18 -0.07 -13.19
N PRO A 406 12.04 -0.58 -14.42
CA PRO A 406 13.19 -0.80 -15.29
C PRO A 406 13.96 0.50 -15.53
N SER A 407 15.29 0.39 -15.61
CA SER A 407 16.23 1.51 -15.74
C SER A 407 16.39 2.43 -14.52
N ALA A 408 15.59 2.29 -13.46
CA ALA A 408 15.75 3.08 -12.24
C ALA A 408 17.08 2.77 -11.53
N THR A 409 17.68 3.78 -10.91
CA THR A 409 18.89 3.60 -10.09
C THR A 409 18.48 3.22 -8.67
N ILE A 410 18.98 2.10 -8.13
CA ILE A 410 18.65 1.65 -6.76
C ILE A 410 19.91 1.60 -5.89
N SER A 411 20.03 2.54 -4.96
CA SER A 411 21.12 2.64 -3.99
C SER A 411 20.71 2.13 -2.61
N ASP A 412 21.68 1.69 -1.80
CA ASP A 412 21.45 1.41 -0.38
C ASP A 412 21.30 2.72 0.40
N TRP A 413 20.32 2.78 1.29
CA TRP A 413 20.08 3.90 2.19
C TRP A 413 19.72 3.36 3.58
N GLY A 414 19.85 4.20 4.61
CA GLY A 414 19.44 3.84 5.98
C GLY A 414 20.29 2.77 6.68
N LYS A 415 21.07 1.97 5.93
CA LYS A 415 22.25 1.28 6.47
C LYS A 415 23.20 2.36 6.94
N ALA A 416 23.26 2.56 8.23
CA ALA A 416 24.31 3.37 8.76
C ALA A 416 25.57 2.51 8.90
N ASP A 417 26.70 3.15 8.66
CA ASP A 417 27.95 2.83 9.34
C ASP A 417 27.84 2.94 10.89
N ASP A 418 26.62 3.06 11.46
CA ASP A 418 26.27 2.98 12.89
C ASP A 418 26.35 1.54 13.40
N LYS A 419 27.49 0.87 13.17
CA LYS A 419 28.00 0.11 14.31
C LYS A 419 28.22 1.15 15.39
N PRO A 420 27.60 1.04 16.58
CA PRO A 420 27.87 1.98 17.66
C PRO A 420 29.37 2.14 17.76
N LEU A 421 29.86 3.38 17.64
CA LEU A 421 31.28 3.68 17.69
C LEU A 421 31.87 2.89 18.87
N PRO A 422 32.83 1.97 18.63
CA PRO A 422 33.38 1.17 19.70
C PRO A 422 33.89 2.10 20.81
N ALA A 423 33.86 1.68 22.07
CA ALA A 423 34.14 2.56 23.22
C ALA A 423 35.42 3.40 23.04
N HIS A 424 36.46 2.80 22.46
CA HIS A 424 37.70 3.50 22.10
C HIS A 424 37.53 4.63 21.09
N ALA A 425 36.70 4.47 20.06
CA ALA A 425 36.44 5.52 19.08
C ALA A 425 35.68 6.71 19.71
N LYS A 426 34.74 6.42 20.62
CA LYS A 426 34.08 7.47 21.42
C LYS A 426 35.06 8.21 22.33
N ALA A 427 36.00 7.48 22.95
CA ALA A 427 37.05 8.07 23.78
C ALA A 427 37.98 8.99 22.98
N VAL A 428 38.34 8.63 21.74
CA VAL A 428 39.13 9.52 20.85
C VAL A 428 38.36 10.80 20.54
N ILE A 429 37.05 10.70 20.23
CA ILE A 429 36.22 11.87 19.94
C ILE A 429 36.15 12.80 21.14
N ALA A 430 35.86 12.26 22.33
CA ALA A 430 35.80 13.06 23.56
C ALA A 430 37.15 13.74 23.87
N ALA A 431 38.27 13.05 23.65
CA ALA A 431 39.60 13.62 23.80
C ALA A 431 39.88 14.75 22.80
N LEU A 432 39.44 14.59 21.54
CA LEU A 432 39.58 15.64 20.52
C LEU A 432 38.74 16.87 20.85
N GLU A 433 37.50 16.69 21.30
CA GLU A 433 36.62 17.79 21.70
C GLU A 433 37.16 18.57 22.90
N ALA A 434 37.76 17.87 23.86
CA ALA A 434 38.40 18.50 25.01
C ALA A 434 39.68 19.26 24.65
N LEU A 435 40.45 18.78 23.66
CA LEU A 435 41.74 19.36 23.28
C LEU A 435 41.64 20.46 22.22
N PHE A 436 40.62 20.43 21.36
CA PHE A 436 40.37 21.43 20.31
C PHE A 436 39.39 22.52 20.78
N LEU A 437 39.82 23.31 21.77
CA LEU A 437 39.12 24.52 22.20
C LEU A 437 39.18 25.62 21.12
N GLU A 438 38.37 26.67 21.31
CA GLU A 438 38.35 27.83 20.40
C GLU A 438 39.76 28.44 20.26
N GLY A 439 40.19 28.68 19.02
CA GLY A 439 41.54 29.19 18.70
C GLY A 439 42.66 28.14 18.58
N VAL A 440 42.43 26.87 18.93
CA VAL A 440 43.44 25.80 18.77
C VAL A 440 43.48 25.29 17.34
N LYS A 441 44.60 25.50 16.64
CA LYS A 441 44.81 25.08 15.24
C LYS A 441 45.35 23.66 15.09
N GLU A 442 46.07 23.14 16.08
CA GLU A 442 46.65 21.80 16.02
C GLU A 442 46.78 21.13 17.39
N VAL A 443 46.70 19.80 17.43
CA VAL A 443 46.89 18.98 18.62
C VAL A 443 47.82 17.81 18.29
N ARG A 444 48.81 17.52 19.15
CA ARG A 444 49.70 16.37 18.98
C ARG A 444 48.94 15.07 19.24
N LYS A 445 49.16 14.03 18.42
CA LYS A 445 48.56 12.70 18.60
C LYS A 445 48.85 12.09 19.97
N LYS A 446 50.03 12.37 20.53
CA LYS A 446 50.41 11.96 21.89
C LYS A 446 49.41 12.45 22.94
N ASN A 447 49.00 13.71 22.86
CA ASN A 447 48.05 14.31 23.81
C ASN A 447 46.66 13.66 23.66
N VAL A 448 46.25 13.35 22.42
CA VAL A 448 44.99 12.65 22.14
C VAL A 448 45.04 11.22 22.68
N SER A 449 46.15 10.50 22.53
CA SER A 449 46.29 9.14 23.07
C SER A 449 46.28 9.12 24.59
N GLU A 450 46.93 10.10 25.25
CA GLU A 450 46.93 10.25 26.71
C GLU A 450 45.52 10.59 27.23
N ALA A 451 44.85 11.57 26.63
CA ALA A 451 43.49 11.97 27.02
C ALA A 451 42.46 10.85 26.77
N ALA A 452 42.62 10.08 25.69
CA ALA A 452 41.75 8.94 25.38
C ALA A 452 42.15 7.63 26.11
N ARG A 453 43.19 7.67 26.95
CA ARG A 453 43.73 6.53 27.72
C ARG A 453 44.03 5.30 26.84
N MET A 454 44.74 5.51 25.74
CA MET A 454 45.12 4.46 24.80
C MET A 454 46.57 4.59 24.33
N THR A 455 47.12 3.52 23.80
CA THR A 455 48.47 3.53 23.20
C THR A 455 48.48 4.28 21.85
N ALA A 456 49.66 4.73 21.42
CA ALA A 456 49.83 5.39 20.12
C ALA A 456 49.42 4.49 18.95
N GLN A 457 49.68 3.18 19.05
CA GLN A 457 49.31 2.20 18.03
C GLN A 457 47.78 2.01 17.94
N GLU A 458 47.09 2.01 19.09
CA GLU A 458 45.63 1.94 19.12
C GLU A 458 44.99 3.20 18.54
N LEU A 459 45.50 4.38 18.91
CA LEU A 459 45.05 5.65 18.35
C LEU A 459 45.19 5.66 16.82
N HIS A 460 46.36 5.25 16.29
CA HIS A 460 46.58 5.18 14.85
C HIS A 460 45.57 4.26 14.14
N ARG A 461 45.23 3.13 14.75
CA ARG A 461 44.20 2.21 14.24
C ARG A 461 42.80 2.85 14.28
N GLN A 462 42.45 3.59 15.33
CA GLN A 462 41.16 4.28 15.42
C GLN A 462 41.04 5.42 14.40
N LEU A 463 42.10 6.21 14.20
CA LEU A 463 42.12 7.34 13.26
C LEU A 463 41.91 6.91 11.79
N LYS A 464 42.13 5.63 11.46
CA LYS A 464 41.87 5.06 10.12
C LYS A 464 40.46 4.49 9.95
N ARG A 465 39.63 4.45 11.00
CA ARG A 465 38.27 3.91 10.89
C ARG A 465 37.36 4.87 10.13
N PRO A 466 36.51 4.37 9.20
CA PRO A 466 35.63 5.22 8.39
C PRO A 466 34.82 6.22 9.21
N ALA A 467 34.24 5.79 10.33
CA ALA A 467 33.43 6.65 11.19
C ALA A 467 34.24 7.78 11.86
N LEU A 468 35.51 7.55 12.20
CA LEU A 468 36.37 8.57 12.82
C LEU A 468 36.94 9.53 11.75
N VAL A 469 37.23 9.03 10.55
CA VAL A 469 37.62 9.87 9.40
C VAL A 469 36.48 10.81 9.00
N ALA A 470 35.25 10.29 8.97
CA ALA A 470 34.05 11.09 8.74
C ALA A 470 33.86 12.16 9.83
N TYR A 471 34.06 11.79 11.10
CA TYR A 471 34.01 12.75 12.21
C TYR A 471 35.06 13.87 12.04
N LEU A 472 36.33 13.52 11.82
CA LEU A 472 37.40 14.50 11.62
C LEU A 472 37.07 15.45 10.46
N SER A 473 36.63 14.90 9.33
CA SER A 473 36.24 15.70 8.15
C SER A 473 35.08 16.65 8.48
N SER A 474 34.07 16.20 9.24
CA SER A 474 32.92 17.04 9.64
C SER A 474 33.30 18.20 10.57
N LYS A 475 34.46 18.11 11.22
CA LYS A 475 35.01 19.15 12.11
C LYS A 475 36.13 19.97 11.46
N GLY A 476 36.39 19.77 10.16
CA GLY A 476 37.50 20.39 9.45
C GLY A 476 38.87 19.94 9.98
N LEU A 477 38.96 18.75 10.58
CA LEU A 477 40.21 18.22 11.13
C LEU A 477 40.84 17.21 10.17
N VAL A 478 42.17 17.25 10.06
CA VAL A 478 42.96 16.32 9.24
C VAL A 478 44.06 15.70 10.11
N SER A 479 44.25 14.39 9.99
CA SER A 479 45.33 13.68 10.68
C SER A 479 46.58 13.65 9.80
N SER A 480 47.60 14.42 10.16
CA SER A 480 48.86 14.53 9.40
C SER A 480 50.06 14.20 10.29
N GLY A 481 50.90 13.25 9.87
CA GLY A 481 52.11 12.86 10.61
C GLY A 481 51.83 12.57 12.10
N GLN A 482 52.44 13.37 12.98
CA GLN A 482 52.32 13.27 14.45
C GLN A 482 51.24 14.20 15.05
N ARG A 483 50.45 14.87 14.21
CA ARG A 483 49.50 15.90 14.60
C ARG A 483 48.11 15.64 14.02
N ILE A 484 47.13 16.29 14.60
CA ILE A 484 45.80 16.48 14.04
C ILE A 484 45.64 17.99 13.95
N GLU A 485 45.26 18.49 12.78
CA GLU A 485 45.29 19.91 12.43
C GLU A 485 43.90 20.33 11.94
N ARG A 486 43.49 21.54 12.30
CA ARG A 486 42.28 22.16 11.77
C ARG A 486 42.62 22.81 10.43
N HIS A 487 42.03 22.30 9.38
CA HIS A 487 42.06 22.91 8.07
C HIS A 487 40.95 23.96 8.02
N ASP A 488 41.34 25.23 7.92
CA ASP A 488 40.42 26.28 7.51
C ASP A 488 40.07 26.00 6.04
N TYR A 489 38.91 25.41 5.79
CA TYR A 489 38.34 25.40 4.44
C TYR A 489 37.88 26.82 4.11
N PRO A 490 38.26 27.40 2.95
CA PRO A 490 37.65 28.63 2.48
C PRO A 490 36.15 28.47 2.21
#